data_AF-A0A0J9YCZ9-F1
#
_entry.id   AF-A0A0J9YCZ9-F1
#
_cell.length_a   1.000
_cell.length_b   1.000
_cell.length_c   1.000
_cell.angle_alpha   90.00
_cell.angle_beta   90.00
_cell.angle_gamma   90.00
#
_symmetry.space_group_name_H-M   'P 1'
#
loop_
_entity.id
_entity.type
_entity.pdbx_description
1 polymer ?
#
loop_
_entity_poly.entity_id
_entity_poly.type
_entity_poly.pdbx_seq_one_letter_code
_entity_poly.pdbx_strand_id
1 'polypeptide(L)'
;MKKKAVEKQRFLLFYRAQAKVAEAFFMAAVALIATGKIRMPLSDTEQSRFEHRMSPFSSLNSVTFRIALFVEYAQYIHISRIESLRALGGAKCFSIAADAFDWARGELESLSGNDEIAQEAAAIARICKNNAVVSRIISSGSKNESQIDFVFNGDSSYMYPLLKILDQIWQR
;
A
#
# COMPACT_ATOMS: atom_id res chain seq x y z
N MET A 1 -25.96 -10.97 22.50
CA MET A 1 -24.50 -11.29 22.47
C MET A 1 -23.99 -11.64 21.06
N LYS A 2 -24.68 -12.48 20.28
CA LYS A 2 -24.26 -12.89 18.91
C LYS A 2 -24.00 -11.72 17.93
N LYS A 3 -24.87 -10.69 17.91
CA LYS A 3 -24.73 -9.52 17.01
C LYS A 3 -23.41 -8.74 17.22
N LYS A 4 -23.03 -8.51 18.48
CA LYS A 4 -21.75 -7.86 18.85
C LYS A 4 -20.52 -8.69 18.46
N ALA A 5 -20.62 -10.02 18.48
CA ALA A 5 -19.52 -10.90 18.07
C ALA A 5 -19.31 -10.87 16.54
N VAL A 6 -20.41 -10.88 15.77
CA VAL A 6 -20.37 -10.74 14.31
C VAL A 6 -19.78 -9.40 13.89
N GLU A 7 -20.16 -8.32 14.58
CA GLU A 7 -19.63 -6.98 14.35
C GLU A 7 -18.12 -6.89 14.62
N LYS A 8 -17.64 -7.43 15.75
CA LYS A 8 -16.20 -7.52 16.05
C LYS A 8 -15.43 -8.29 14.96
N GLN A 9 -16.00 -9.39 14.49
CA GLN A 9 -15.39 -10.18 13.42
C GLN A 9 -15.28 -9.36 12.12
N ARG A 10 -16.32 -8.59 11.75
CA ARG A 10 -16.29 -7.70 10.58
C ARG A 10 -15.16 -6.67 10.69
N PHE A 11 -15.03 -5.99 11.84
CA PHE A 11 -13.94 -5.05 12.06
C PHE A 11 -12.56 -5.71 11.96
N LEU A 12 -12.40 -6.91 12.53
CA LEU A 12 -11.13 -7.63 12.44
C LEU A 12 -10.76 -7.97 10.98
N LEU A 13 -11.72 -8.45 10.19
CA LEU A 13 -11.52 -8.74 8.77
C LEU A 13 -11.18 -7.46 8.00
N PHE A 14 -11.90 -6.38 8.24
CA PHE A 14 -11.65 -5.08 7.62
C PHE A 14 -10.22 -4.58 7.88
N TYR A 15 -9.80 -4.51 9.15
CA TYR A 15 -8.45 -4.02 9.47
C TYR A 15 -7.34 -4.98 9.04
N ARG A 16 -7.60 -6.29 9.00
CA ARG A 16 -6.66 -7.27 8.44
C ARG A 16 -6.48 -7.05 6.93
N ALA A 17 -7.57 -6.77 6.21
CA ALA A 17 -7.51 -6.43 4.80
C ALA A 17 -6.75 -5.11 4.59
N GLN A 18 -7.02 -4.07 5.40
CA GLN A 18 -6.30 -2.79 5.36
C GLN A 18 -4.78 -2.97 5.55
N ALA A 19 -4.36 -3.81 6.50
CA ALA A 19 -2.95 -4.13 6.69
C ALA A 19 -2.33 -4.79 5.44
N LYS A 20 -3.08 -5.66 4.76
CA LYS A 20 -2.64 -6.26 3.50
C LYS A 20 -2.59 -5.26 2.34
N VAL A 21 -3.52 -4.30 2.29
CA VAL A 21 -3.48 -3.18 1.34
C VAL A 21 -2.20 -2.36 1.54
N ALA A 22 -1.81 -2.07 2.77
CA ALA A 22 -0.56 -1.37 3.08
C ALA A 22 0.67 -2.18 2.62
N GLU A 23 0.70 -3.50 2.84
CA GLU A 23 1.75 -4.39 2.33
C GLU A 23 1.83 -4.34 0.80
N ALA A 24 0.68 -4.38 0.11
CA ALA A 24 0.62 -4.34 -1.34
C ALA A 24 1.17 -3.01 -1.91
N PHE A 25 0.79 -1.87 -1.31
CA PHE A 25 1.33 -0.56 -1.70
C PHE A 25 2.82 -0.43 -1.40
N PHE A 26 3.28 -0.94 -0.26
CA PHE A 26 4.71 -0.99 0.05
C PHE A 26 5.49 -1.77 -1.02
N MET A 27 5.02 -2.97 -1.38
CA MET A 27 5.66 -3.78 -2.43
C MET A 27 5.63 -3.10 -3.81
N ALA A 28 4.53 -2.44 -4.16
CA ALA A 28 4.45 -1.65 -5.39
C ALA A 28 5.44 -0.48 -5.41
N ALA A 29 5.58 0.24 -4.29
CA ALA A 29 6.56 1.31 -4.15
C ALA A 29 8.00 0.78 -4.26
N VAL A 30 8.32 -0.34 -3.61
CA VAL A 30 9.64 -0.99 -3.76
C VAL A 30 9.90 -1.38 -5.20
N ALA A 31 8.91 -1.90 -5.91
CA ALA A 31 9.04 -2.25 -7.32
C ALA A 31 9.34 -1.04 -8.21
N LEU A 32 8.66 0.09 -7.96
CA LEU A 32 8.89 1.34 -8.67
C LEU A 32 10.27 1.92 -8.38
N ILE A 33 10.77 1.82 -7.15
CA ILE A 33 12.14 2.22 -6.82
C ILE A 33 13.15 1.30 -7.53
N ALA A 34 12.94 -0.02 -7.48
CA ALA A 34 13.83 -1.00 -8.12
C ALA A 34 13.93 -0.83 -9.65
N THR A 35 12.90 -0.25 -10.27
CA THR A 35 12.84 0.02 -11.71
C THR A 35 13.19 1.47 -12.08
N GLY A 36 13.62 2.28 -11.11
CA GLY A 36 14.00 3.67 -11.33
C GLY A 36 12.83 4.60 -11.70
N LYS A 37 11.58 4.18 -11.46
CA LYS A 37 10.36 4.96 -11.74
C LYS A 37 10.02 5.93 -10.61
N ILE A 38 10.49 5.67 -9.39
CA ILE A 38 10.49 6.64 -8.28
C ILE A 38 11.92 7.11 -8.03
N ARG A 39 12.11 8.43 -8.01
CA ARG A 39 13.39 9.03 -7.65
C ARG A 39 13.59 8.95 -6.14
N MET A 40 14.63 8.26 -5.70
CA MET A 40 15.08 8.29 -4.31
C MET A 40 16.02 9.48 -4.09
N PRO A 41 15.95 10.14 -2.92
CA PRO A 41 16.94 11.16 -2.57
C PRO A 41 18.30 10.52 -2.25
N LEU A 42 19.32 11.36 -2.11
CA LEU A 42 20.65 10.94 -1.66
C LEU A 42 20.59 10.40 -0.22
N SER A 43 21.42 9.39 0.09
CA SER A 43 21.40 8.61 1.35
C SER A 43 21.34 9.48 2.61
N ASP A 44 22.11 10.56 2.61
CA ASP A 44 22.34 11.40 3.79
C ASP A 44 21.12 12.25 4.15
N THR A 45 20.12 12.31 3.25
CA THR A 45 18.91 13.11 3.43
C THR A 45 17.66 12.28 3.72
N GLU A 46 17.69 10.97 3.47
CA GLU A 46 16.47 10.15 3.62
C GLU A 46 16.07 9.96 5.09
N GLN A 47 17.04 9.82 5.99
CA GLN A 47 16.76 9.73 7.43
C GLN A 47 16.03 10.99 7.93
N SER A 48 16.53 12.18 7.62
CA SER A 48 15.89 13.44 8.04
C SER A 48 14.50 13.61 7.42
N ARG A 49 14.29 13.17 6.17
CA ARG A 49 12.96 13.19 5.53
C ARG A 49 11.99 12.24 6.22
N PHE A 50 12.46 11.04 6.57
CA PHE A 50 11.67 10.07 7.31
C PHE A 50 11.29 10.63 8.69
N GLU A 51 12.26 11.12 9.46
CA GLU A 51 12.02 11.68 10.79
C GLU A 51 11.06 12.87 10.75
N HIS A 52 11.22 13.76 9.76
CA HIS A 52 10.28 14.86 9.55
C HIS A 52 8.86 14.37 9.26
N ARG A 53 8.69 13.36 8.39
CA ARG A 53 7.37 12.76 8.07
C ARG A 53 6.76 12.02 9.26
N MET A 54 7.58 11.44 10.13
CA MET A 54 7.13 10.72 11.32
C MET A 54 6.97 11.62 12.55
N SER A 55 7.42 12.88 12.49
CA SER A 55 7.36 13.82 13.61
C SER A 55 5.97 14.01 14.22
N PRO A 56 4.84 13.98 13.48
CA PRO A 56 3.51 14.08 14.11
C PRO A 56 3.17 12.91 15.03
N PHE A 57 3.83 11.76 14.86
CA PHE A 57 3.62 10.55 15.66
C PHE A 57 4.61 10.42 16.82
N SER A 58 5.59 11.33 16.93
CA SER A 58 6.67 11.25 17.94
C SER A 58 6.16 11.28 19.38
N SER A 59 5.01 11.90 19.63
CA SER A 59 4.36 11.98 20.95
C SER A 59 3.42 10.81 21.24
N LEU A 60 3.12 9.94 20.26
CA LEU A 60 2.12 8.87 20.38
C LEU A 60 2.65 7.56 20.98
N ASN A 61 3.73 7.63 21.76
CA ASN A 61 4.22 6.48 22.49
C ASN A 61 3.31 6.18 23.68
N SER A 62 2.39 5.22 23.52
CA SER A 62 1.50 4.81 24.60
C SER A 62 2.17 3.76 25.48
N VAL A 63 2.69 4.22 26.63
CA VAL A 63 3.20 3.34 27.70
C VAL A 63 2.11 2.37 28.17
N THR A 64 0.84 2.80 28.18
CA THR A 64 -0.32 2.03 28.67
C THR A 64 -0.60 0.79 27.83
N PHE A 65 -0.42 0.83 26.51
CA PHE A 65 -0.68 -0.31 25.64
C PHE A 65 0.59 -1.06 25.23
N ARG A 66 1.79 -0.61 25.65
CA ARG A 66 3.10 -1.08 25.15
C ARG A 66 3.18 -1.06 23.62
N ILE A 67 2.53 -0.07 23.00
CA ILE A 67 2.57 0.13 21.55
C ILE A 67 3.44 1.37 21.30
N ALA A 68 4.62 1.15 20.72
CA ALA A 68 5.41 2.23 20.13
C ALA A 68 4.84 2.49 18.73
N LEU A 69 3.98 3.51 18.61
CA LEU A 69 3.46 3.95 17.31
C LEU A 69 4.50 4.74 16.54
N PHE A 70 5.51 5.27 17.23
CA PHE A 70 6.69 5.84 16.60
C PHE A 70 7.69 4.73 16.25
N VAL A 71 8.11 4.72 14.98
CA VAL A 71 9.14 3.82 14.47
C VAL A 71 10.36 4.67 14.12
N GLU A 72 11.50 4.38 14.73
CA GLU A 72 12.77 5.03 14.39
C GLU A 72 13.24 4.61 12.99
N TYR A 73 14.01 5.46 12.31
CA TYR A 73 14.48 5.17 10.96
C TYR A 73 15.26 3.85 10.86
N ALA A 74 16.16 3.59 11.81
CA ALA A 74 16.93 2.34 11.85
C ALA A 74 16.02 1.11 12.00
N GLN A 75 14.99 1.22 12.84
CA GLN A 75 13.98 0.16 13.01
C GLN A 75 13.18 -0.04 11.73
N TYR A 76 12.73 1.05 11.09
CA TYR A 76 12.02 1.00 9.81
C TYR A 76 12.83 0.26 8.73
N ILE A 77 14.11 0.59 8.57
CA ILE A 77 14.99 -0.09 7.60
C ILE A 77 15.11 -1.59 7.94
N HIS A 78 15.30 -1.91 9.22
CA HIS A 78 15.43 -3.30 9.67
C HIS A 78 14.16 -4.13 9.42
N ILE A 79 12.99 -3.62 9.81
CA ILE A 79 11.72 -4.36 9.71
C ILE A 79 11.21 -4.42 8.26
N SER A 80 11.38 -3.34 7.49
CA SER A 80 10.91 -3.27 6.10
C SER A 80 11.73 -4.12 5.15
N ARG A 81 13.01 -4.37 5.49
CA ARG A 81 13.97 -5.10 4.64
C ARG A 81 13.99 -4.55 3.21
N ILE A 82 13.83 -3.22 3.07
CA ILE A 82 13.59 -2.57 1.78
C ILE A 82 14.69 -2.89 0.77
N GLU A 83 15.95 -2.91 1.18
CA GLU A 83 17.09 -3.23 0.31
C GLU A 83 17.05 -4.68 -0.19
N SER A 84 16.71 -5.63 0.68
CA SER A 84 16.57 -7.05 0.31
C SER A 84 15.41 -7.26 -0.66
N LEU A 85 14.28 -6.56 -0.44
CA LEU A 85 13.15 -6.61 -1.36
C LEU A 85 13.48 -5.96 -2.69
N ARG A 86 14.20 -4.83 -2.69
CA ARG A 86 14.62 -4.15 -3.92
C ARG A 86 15.54 -5.04 -4.77
N ALA A 87 16.40 -5.83 -4.13
CA ALA A 87 17.26 -6.80 -4.80
C ALA A 87 16.51 -7.96 -5.47
N LEU A 88 15.24 -8.23 -5.12
CA LEU A 88 14.40 -9.22 -5.83
C LEU A 88 14.02 -8.76 -7.25
N GLY A 89 14.15 -7.47 -7.54
CA GLY A 89 13.79 -6.86 -8.82
C GLY A 89 12.31 -6.47 -8.92
N GLY A 90 12.03 -5.43 -9.71
CA GLY A 90 10.71 -4.83 -9.79
C GLY A 90 9.59 -5.77 -10.24
N ALA A 91 9.85 -6.65 -11.22
CA ALA A 91 8.86 -7.60 -11.70
C ALA A 91 8.37 -8.54 -10.57
N LYS A 92 9.29 -9.05 -9.74
CA LYS A 92 8.94 -9.91 -8.61
C LYS A 92 8.18 -9.15 -7.53
N CYS A 93 8.61 -7.92 -7.21
CA CYS A 93 7.90 -7.07 -6.25
C CYS A 93 6.48 -6.73 -6.71
N PHE A 94 6.27 -6.42 -8.01
CA PHE A 94 4.93 -6.19 -8.56
C PHE A 94 4.07 -7.45 -8.55
N SER A 95 4.63 -8.64 -8.80
CA SER A 95 3.90 -9.89 -8.66
C SER A 95 3.42 -10.09 -7.22
N ILE A 96 4.27 -9.85 -6.23
CA ILE A 96 3.88 -9.95 -4.81
C ILE A 96 2.81 -8.91 -4.46
N ALA A 97 2.95 -7.68 -4.96
CA ALA A 97 1.94 -6.63 -4.77
C ALA A 97 0.58 -7.04 -5.36
N ALA A 98 0.57 -7.64 -6.56
CA ALA A 98 -0.65 -8.11 -7.22
C ALA A 98 -1.39 -9.16 -6.38
N ASP A 99 -0.66 -10.14 -5.85
CA ASP A 99 -1.22 -11.18 -5.00
C ASP A 99 -1.75 -10.63 -3.67
N ALA A 100 -1.04 -9.66 -3.08
CA ALA A 100 -1.49 -8.99 -1.86
C ALA A 100 -2.75 -8.14 -2.08
N PHE A 101 -2.85 -7.42 -3.20
CA PHE A 101 -4.07 -6.68 -3.57
C PHE A 101 -5.24 -7.63 -3.81
N ASP A 102 -5.05 -8.74 -4.52
CA ASP A 102 -6.12 -9.71 -4.78
C ASP A 102 -6.61 -10.39 -3.49
N TRP A 103 -5.69 -10.70 -2.57
CA TRP A 103 -6.07 -11.22 -1.25
C TRP A 103 -6.90 -10.20 -0.47
N ALA A 104 -6.43 -8.96 -0.38
CA ALA A 104 -7.13 -7.90 0.34
C ALA A 104 -8.53 -7.65 -0.25
N ARG A 105 -8.62 -7.64 -1.59
CA ARG A 105 -9.90 -7.53 -2.31
C ARG A 105 -10.89 -8.62 -1.89
N GLY A 106 -10.46 -9.89 -1.83
CA GLY A 106 -11.34 -11.00 -1.45
C GLY A 106 -11.91 -10.85 -0.04
N GLU A 107 -11.09 -10.43 0.92
CA GLU A 107 -11.54 -10.18 2.29
C GLU A 107 -12.53 -8.99 2.35
N LEU A 108 -12.26 -7.91 1.62
CA LEU A 108 -13.12 -6.73 1.58
C LEU A 108 -14.47 -7.02 0.89
N GLU A 109 -14.47 -7.79 -0.19
CA GLU A 109 -15.70 -8.20 -0.89
C GLU A 109 -16.58 -9.12 -0.03
N SER A 110 -16.00 -9.82 0.94
CA SER A 110 -16.75 -10.62 1.91
C SER A 110 -17.58 -9.77 2.89
N LEU A 111 -17.20 -8.49 3.07
CA LEU A 111 -17.90 -7.53 3.93
C LEU A 111 -19.13 -6.96 3.22
N SER A 112 -20.21 -7.72 3.21
CA SER A 112 -21.52 -7.30 2.67
C SER A 112 -22.33 -6.45 3.66
N GLY A 113 -23.24 -5.62 3.17
CA GLY A 113 -24.14 -4.80 3.98
C GLY A 113 -24.40 -3.42 3.38
N ASN A 114 -25.27 -2.65 4.03
CA ASN A 114 -25.57 -1.26 3.65
C ASN A 114 -24.98 -0.25 4.65
N ASP A 115 -24.12 -0.71 5.56
CA ASP A 115 -23.44 0.12 6.55
C ASP A 115 -22.19 0.80 5.97
N GLU A 116 -21.66 1.79 6.67
CA GLU A 116 -20.51 2.59 6.23
C GLU A 116 -19.27 1.71 5.98
N ILE A 117 -19.02 0.72 6.85
CA ILE A 117 -17.85 -0.16 6.70
C ILE A 117 -17.95 -1.04 5.44
N ALA A 118 -19.14 -1.53 5.07
CA ALA A 118 -19.34 -2.27 3.82
C ALA A 118 -19.17 -1.37 2.60
N GLN A 119 -19.65 -0.12 2.67
CA GLN A 119 -19.48 0.86 1.59
C GLN A 119 -18.00 1.22 1.39
N GLU A 120 -17.27 1.45 2.48
CA GLU A 120 -15.83 1.71 2.46
C GLU A 120 -15.05 0.49 1.95
N ALA A 121 -15.37 -0.72 2.45
CA ALA A 121 -14.73 -1.95 2.01
C ALA A 121 -14.94 -2.19 0.51
N ALA A 122 -16.17 -2.00 0.00
CA ALA A 122 -16.48 -2.14 -1.41
C ALA A 122 -15.69 -1.18 -2.30
N ALA A 123 -15.39 0.02 -1.80
CA ALA A 123 -14.59 0.99 -2.53
C ALA A 123 -13.10 0.68 -2.54
N ILE A 124 -12.55 0.30 -1.39
CA ILE A 124 -11.16 -0.14 -1.30
C ILE A 124 -10.96 -1.40 -2.17
N ALA A 125 -11.93 -2.33 -2.19
CA ALA A 125 -11.90 -3.50 -3.06
C ALA A 125 -11.79 -3.14 -4.56
N ARG A 126 -12.47 -2.08 -5.02
CA ARG A 126 -12.34 -1.59 -6.40
C ARG A 126 -10.92 -1.08 -6.69
N ILE A 127 -10.30 -0.38 -5.74
CA ILE A 127 -8.91 0.09 -5.85
C ILE A 127 -7.96 -1.11 -5.90
N CYS A 128 -8.12 -2.09 -5.00
CA CYS A 128 -7.35 -3.31 -4.99
C CYS A 128 -7.46 -4.07 -6.31
N LYS A 129 -8.68 -4.19 -6.88
CA LYS A 129 -8.90 -4.83 -8.17
C LYS A 129 -8.08 -4.16 -9.28
N ASN A 130 -8.16 -2.83 -9.40
CA ASN A 130 -7.38 -2.09 -10.38
C ASN A 130 -5.88 -2.32 -10.18
N ASN A 131 -5.40 -2.15 -8.95
CA ASN A 131 -3.98 -2.19 -8.65
C ASN A 131 -3.39 -3.60 -8.79
N ALA A 132 -4.17 -4.65 -8.52
CA ALA A 132 -3.80 -6.03 -8.79
C ALA A 132 -3.59 -6.28 -10.30
N VAL A 133 -4.54 -5.82 -11.12
CA VAL A 133 -4.46 -5.96 -12.59
C VAL A 133 -3.24 -5.21 -13.14
N VAL A 134 -3.07 -3.95 -12.76
CA VAL A 134 -1.93 -3.12 -13.23
C VAL A 134 -0.60 -3.73 -12.78
N SER A 135 -0.48 -4.14 -11.52
CA SER A 135 0.74 -4.80 -11.02
C SER A 135 1.05 -6.09 -11.77
N ARG A 136 0.04 -6.89 -12.10
CA ARG A 136 0.21 -8.13 -12.86
C ARG A 136 0.68 -7.87 -14.30
N ILE A 137 0.10 -6.87 -14.97
CA ILE A 137 0.55 -6.43 -16.31
C ILE A 137 2.03 -6.06 -16.27
N ILE A 138 2.43 -5.21 -15.34
CA ILE A 138 3.83 -4.76 -15.22
C ILE A 138 4.76 -5.93 -14.88
N SER A 139 4.37 -6.81 -13.97
CA SER A 139 5.18 -7.98 -13.58
C SER A 139 5.46 -8.95 -14.72
N SER A 140 4.59 -8.99 -15.74
CA SER A 140 4.74 -9.87 -16.91
C SER A 140 5.79 -9.39 -17.91
N GLY A 141 6.35 -8.18 -17.72
CA GLY A 141 7.24 -7.52 -18.69
C GLY A 141 6.50 -6.73 -19.77
N SER A 142 5.16 -6.82 -19.80
CA SER A 142 4.32 -5.97 -20.64
C SER A 142 4.42 -4.52 -20.16
N LYS A 143 4.72 -3.56 -21.05
CA LYS A 143 4.81 -2.11 -20.74
C LYS A 143 6.01 -1.68 -19.85
N ASN A 144 7.15 -2.38 -19.88
CA ASN A 144 8.36 -2.02 -19.10
C ASN A 144 8.83 -0.55 -19.29
N GLU A 145 8.67 -0.01 -20.50
CA GLU A 145 9.07 1.38 -20.81
C GLU A 145 8.04 2.42 -20.35
N SER A 146 6.80 2.03 -20.08
CA SER A 146 5.74 2.95 -19.71
C SER A 146 6.00 3.63 -18.37
N GLN A 147 5.54 4.86 -18.24
CA GLN A 147 5.57 5.57 -16.97
C GLN A 147 4.46 4.99 -16.07
N ILE A 148 4.73 4.84 -14.78
CA ILE A 148 3.77 4.30 -13.82
C ILE A 148 3.72 5.26 -12.64
N ASP A 149 2.51 5.60 -12.22
CA ASP A 149 2.32 6.56 -11.13
C ASP A 149 1.16 6.18 -10.21
N PHE A 150 1.18 6.74 -9.00
CA PHE A 150 0.09 6.72 -8.03
C PHE A 150 -0.83 7.91 -8.27
N VAL A 151 -2.04 7.65 -8.75
CA VAL A 151 -3.03 8.69 -9.02
C VAL A 151 -4.14 8.65 -7.98
N PHE A 152 -4.27 9.73 -7.22
CA PHE A 152 -5.39 9.96 -6.32
C PHE A 152 -6.56 10.55 -7.11
N ASN A 153 -7.75 9.97 -6.98
CA ASN A 153 -8.96 10.58 -7.52
C ASN A 153 -9.39 11.70 -6.56
N GLY A 154 -9.72 12.88 -7.11
CA GLY A 154 -10.10 14.07 -6.34
C GLY A 154 -11.41 13.94 -5.55
N ASP A 155 -12.21 12.92 -5.84
CA ASP A 155 -13.35 12.54 -5.00
C ASP A 155 -12.80 11.85 -3.74
N SER A 156 -12.54 12.67 -2.73
CA SER A 156 -11.87 12.45 -1.43
C SER A 156 -12.43 11.34 -0.53
N SER A 157 -13.17 10.38 -1.07
CA SER A 157 -13.86 9.33 -0.31
C SER A 157 -12.93 8.22 0.15
N TYR A 158 -11.74 8.03 -0.46
CA TYR A 158 -10.85 6.91 -0.13
C TYR A 158 -9.37 7.34 -0.09
N MET A 159 -8.66 6.86 0.93
CA MET A 159 -7.26 7.21 1.24
C MET A 159 -6.25 6.65 0.24
N TYR A 160 -6.63 5.68 -0.60
CA TYR A 160 -5.69 4.89 -1.41
C TYR A 160 -5.60 5.36 -2.87
N PRO A 161 -4.39 5.44 -3.45
CA PRO A 161 -4.22 5.79 -4.86
C PRO A 161 -4.48 4.61 -5.80
N LEU A 162 -4.77 4.92 -7.06
CA LEU A 162 -4.77 3.96 -8.16
C LEU A 162 -3.38 3.93 -8.80
N LEU A 163 -2.88 2.73 -9.07
CA LEU A 163 -1.78 2.54 -10.01
C LEU A 163 -2.28 2.77 -11.42
N LYS A 164 -1.60 3.64 -12.17
CA LYS A 164 -1.88 3.88 -13.59
C LYS A 164 -0.61 3.73 -14.44
N ILE A 165 -0.78 3.08 -15.58
CA ILE A 165 0.22 3.06 -16.65
C ILE A 165 -0.07 4.29 -17.52
N LEU A 166 0.87 5.22 -17.59
CA LEU A 166 0.80 6.42 -18.40
C LEU A 166 1.43 6.12 -19.77
N ASP A 167 0.65 6.31 -20.84
CA ASP A 167 1.17 6.22 -22.20
C ASP A 167 2.00 7.48 -22.54
N GLN A 168 3.14 7.33 -23.21
CA GLN A 168 4.09 8.40 -23.57
C GLN A 168 3.57 9.38 -24.66
N ILE A 169 2.26 9.57 -24.82
CA ILE A 169 1.70 10.23 -26.02
C ILE A 169 1.96 11.75 -26.08
N TRP A 170 2.55 12.39 -25.07
CA TRP A 170 2.75 13.86 -25.08
C TRP A 170 4.14 14.34 -24.67
N GLN A 171 5.20 13.86 -25.34
CA GLN A 171 6.51 14.53 -25.31
C GLN A 171 7.15 14.62 -26.71
N ARG A 172 6.45 15.22 -27.67
CA ARG A 172 7.06 15.84 -28.85
C ARG A 172 6.56 17.27 -29.00
#